data_AF-A0A938GS77-F1
#
_entry.id   AF-A0A938GS77-F1
#
_cell.length_a   1.000
_cell.length_b   1.000
_cell.length_c   1.000
_cell.angle_alpha   90.00
_cell.angle_beta   90.00
_cell.angle_gamma   90.00
#
_symmetry.space_group_name_H-M   'P 1'
#
loop_
_entity.id
_entity.type
_entity.pdbx_description
1 polymer ?
#
loop_
_entity_poly.entity_id
_entity_poly.type
_entity_poly.pdbx_seq_one_letter_code
_entity_poly.pdbx_strand_id
1 'polypeptide(L)'
;MKAGDRRSRFRFGCGQLAECGVARRGMKKVLIVSPHFPPINAPDMQRVRLALPYLRGHGWEPTVLAVAPDFIEGGVREPLLEATYPADVRVVRVGGLRPQFTRWAGIGRLWWRCGRALRRAGEDLLRAERFEVVLCSTTQFSAFALGPRWRAEFGVPFVVDYQDPWVSDYYARTGTRPPGGALKYGLSQWAARRQEPAVLRAASGVIAVSGAYGAMLARLYPWFEAARVRVLPFGAAAADLEVAGRHRPAEPLIDFADGRVHHVYAGRGGPDMREALTVLFRAYRQFRASHPAEAARMKFHFIGT
;
A
#
# COMPACT_ATOMS: atom_id res chain seq x y z
N MET A 1 -33.28 18.54 61.03
CA MET A 1 -31.83 18.31 61.00
C MET A 1 -31.51 17.70 59.63
N LYS A 2 -30.67 18.39 58.82
CA LYS A 2 -29.82 17.96 57.66
C LYS A 2 -30.26 16.76 56.80
N ALA A 3 -30.14 16.69 55.47
CA ALA A 3 -29.68 17.50 54.33
C ALA A 3 -30.20 16.70 53.09
N GLY A 4 -30.74 17.27 52.02
CA GLY A 4 -30.02 17.96 50.96
C GLY A 4 -29.22 17.00 50.07
N ASP A 5 -29.79 16.47 48.98
CA ASP A 5 -29.02 16.28 47.74
C ASP A 5 -29.90 16.28 46.47
N ARG A 6 -29.46 17.07 45.49
CA ARG A 6 -29.98 17.21 44.12
C ARG A 6 -28.91 16.64 43.20
N ARG A 7 -29.29 15.82 42.21
CA ARG A 7 -28.59 15.69 40.91
C ARG A 7 -29.45 14.80 40.00
N SER A 8 -30.26 15.39 39.13
CA SER A 8 -29.96 15.89 37.77
C SER A 8 -29.82 14.77 36.73
N ARG A 9 -30.86 14.69 35.89
CA ARG A 9 -30.97 13.88 34.67
C ARG A 9 -29.85 14.22 33.70
N PHE A 10 -29.04 13.25 33.31
CA PHE A 10 -28.14 13.37 32.17
C PHE A 10 -28.96 13.23 30.88
N ARG A 11 -29.26 14.37 30.24
CA ARG A 11 -29.62 14.41 28.82
C ARG A 11 -28.33 14.30 28.02
N PHE A 12 -28.26 13.31 27.13
CA PHE A 12 -27.26 13.26 26.08
C PHE A 12 -27.47 14.46 25.16
N GLY A 13 -26.65 15.50 25.35
CA GLY A 13 -26.53 16.59 24.40
C GLY A 13 -25.83 16.10 23.16
N CYS A 14 -26.56 16.07 22.04
CA CYS A 14 -25.99 16.05 20.70
C CYS A 14 -25.09 17.29 20.59
N GLY A 15 -23.77 17.08 20.70
CA GLY A 15 -22.78 18.14 20.55
C GLY A 15 -22.90 18.72 19.15
N GLN A 16 -23.32 19.98 19.09
CA GLN A 16 -23.19 20.84 17.92
C GLN A 16 -21.72 20.80 17.48
N LEU A 17 -21.45 20.16 16.35
CA LEU A 17 -20.23 20.40 15.60
C LEU A 17 -20.25 21.87 15.23
N ALA A 18 -19.39 22.65 15.89
CA ALA A 18 -19.19 24.04 15.57
C ALA A 18 -18.81 24.14 14.08
N GLU A 19 -19.72 24.67 13.29
CA GLU A 19 -19.45 25.22 11.96
C GLU A 19 -18.50 26.42 12.14
N CYS A 20 -17.22 26.12 12.33
CA CYS A 20 -16.18 27.11 12.23
C CYS A 20 -16.01 27.39 10.73
N GLY A 21 -16.50 28.55 10.29
CA GLY A 21 -16.48 29.01 8.91
C GLY A 21 -15.08 28.95 8.30
N VAL A 22 -14.79 27.83 7.63
CA VAL A 22 -13.75 27.79 6.62
C VAL A 22 -14.37 28.46 5.40
N ALA A 23 -14.09 29.76 5.24
CA ALA A 23 -14.21 30.42 3.95
C ALA A 23 -13.67 29.47 2.88
N ARG A 24 -14.42 29.22 1.80
CA ARG A 24 -14.09 28.30 0.69
C ARG A 24 -12.74 28.64 0.07
N ARG A 25 -11.64 28.28 0.72
CA ARG A 25 -10.36 28.03 0.06
C ARG A 25 -10.62 26.80 -0.80
N GLY A 26 -10.45 26.94 -2.12
CA GLY A 26 -10.59 25.82 -3.04
C GLY A 26 -9.79 24.61 -2.53
N MET A 27 -10.36 23.41 -2.68
CA MET A 27 -9.69 22.18 -2.27
C MET A 27 -8.31 22.09 -2.94
N LYS A 28 -7.28 21.77 -2.15
CA LYS A 28 -5.92 21.57 -2.67
C LYS A 28 -5.90 20.27 -3.47
N LYS A 29 -5.32 20.26 -4.65
CA LYS A 29 -5.18 19.07 -5.48
C LYS A 29 -3.91 18.31 -5.13
N VAL A 30 -4.02 16.99 -5.06
CA VAL A 30 -2.88 16.07 -4.93
C VAL A 30 -2.84 15.11 -6.11
N LEU A 31 -1.69 15.04 -6.78
CA LEU A 31 -1.43 14.04 -7.81
C LEU A 31 -0.75 12.84 -7.16
N ILE A 32 -1.40 11.68 -7.18
CA ILE A 32 -0.90 10.47 -6.54
C ILE A 32 -0.38 9.52 -7.60
N VAL A 33 0.93 9.23 -7.60
CA VAL A 33 1.55 8.25 -8.49
C VAL A 33 1.46 6.87 -7.82
N SER A 34 0.59 6.01 -8.34
CA SER A 34 0.39 4.64 -7.89
C SER A 34 0.26 3.73 -9.11
N PRO A 35 1.38 3.27 -9.71
CA PRO A 35 1.38 2.52 -10.97
C PRO A 35 0.55 1.23 -10.92
N HIS A 36 0.64 0.49 -9.81
CA HIS A 36 -0.37 -0.50 -9.47
C HIS A 36 -1.49 0.22 -8.75
N PHE A 37 -2.72 -0.01 -9.20
CA PHE A 37 -3.92 0.51 -8.56
C PHE A 37 -5.07 -0.46 -8.86
N PRO A 38 -6.16 -0.51 -8.08
CA PRO A 38 -7.32 -1.32 -8.40
C PRO A 38 -7.72 -1.15 -9.88
N PRO A 39 -8.18 -2.20 -10.56
CA PRO A 39 -8.49 -3.54 -10.05
C PRO A 39 -7.27 -4.46 -9.90
N ILE A 40 -6.02 -3.98 -9.97
CA ILE A 40 -4.87 -4.82 -9.64
C ILE A 40 -4.71 -4.89 -8.11
N ASN A 41 -4.75 -6.11 -7.57
CA ASN A 41 -4.46 -6.39 -6.17
C ASN A 41 -2.95 -6.48 -5.97
N ALA A 42 -2.32 -5.32 -5.75
CA ALA A 42 -0.94 -5.23 -5.31
C ALA A 42 -0.89 -4.66 -3.88
N PRO A 43 0.01 -5.13 -3.01
CA PRO A 43 0.13 -4.59 -1.65
C PRO A 43 0.44 -3.08 -1.63
N ASP A 44 1.20 -2.58 -2.62
CA ASP A 44 1.77 -1.24 -2.59
C ASP A 44 0.76 -0.11 -2.80
N MET A 45 -0.41 -0.41 -3.38
CA MET A 45 -1.46 0.57 -3.62
C MET A 45 -2.41 0.75 -2.43
N GLN A 46 -2.39 -0.17 -1.46
CA GLN A 46 -3.40 -0.22 -0.39
C GLN A 46 -3.41 1.07 0.45
N ARG A 47 -2.24 1.69 0.68
CA ARG A 47 -2.16 2.96 1.42
C ARG A 47 -2.83 4.12 0.70
N VAL A 48 -2.70 4.18 -0.62
CA VAL A 48 -3.41 5.19 -1.43
C VAL A 48 -4.91 4.91 -1.34
N ARG A 49 -5.34 3.69 -1.68
CA ARG A 49 -6.74 3.29 -1.69
C ARG A 49 -7.45 3.59 -0.37
N LEU A 50 -6.84 3.21 0.76
CA LEU A 50 -7.39 3.43 2.10
C LEU A 50 -7.42 4.90 2.52
N ALA A 51 -6.55 5.75 1.96
CA ALA A 51 -6.53 7.18 2.25
C ALA A 51 -7.61 7.95 1.46
N LEU A 52 -7.93 7.52 0.24
CA LEU A 52 -8.84 8.24 -0.66
C LEU A 52 -10.18 8.67 -0.03
N PRO A 53 -10.90 7.83 0.75
CA PRO A 53 -12.16 8.24 1.40
C PRO A 53 -12.05 9.47 2.30
N TYR A 54 -10.86 9.75 2.83
CA TYR A 54 -10.65 10.78 3.84
C TYR A 54 -10.07 12.09 3.27
N LEU A 55 -9.45 12.06 2.08
CA LEU A 55 -8.69 13.20 1.56
C LEU A 55 -9.54 14.47 1.39
N ARG A 56 -10.75 14.35 0.81
CA ARG A 56 -11.65 15.51 0.62
C ARG A 56 -12.13 16.10 1.95
N GLY A 57 -12.39 15.25 2.95
CA GLY A 57 -12.69 15.69 4.32
C GLY A 57 -11.56 16.48 4.97
N HIS A 58 -10.33 16.30 4.50
CA HIS A 58 -9.14 17.07 4.90
C HIS A 58 -8.76 18.17 3.90
N GLY A 59 -9.65 18.54 2.98
CA GLY A 59 -9.46 19.63 2.02
C GLY A 59 -8.54 19.30 0.84
N TRP A 60 -8.35 18.01 0.54
CA TRP A 60 -7.54 17.53 -0.59
C TRP A 60 -8.40 16.83 -1.64
N GLU A 61 -8.28 17.28 -2.90
CA GLU A 61 -8.87 16.65 -4.08
C GLU A 61 -7.84 15.71 -4.74
N PRO A 62 -8.04 14.38 -4.71
CA PRO A 62 -7.08 13.45 -5.27
C PRO A 62 -7.28 13.19 -6.76
N THR A 63 -6.17 13.12 -7.50
CA THR A 63 -6.11 12.47 -8.82
C THR A 63 -5.06 11.36 -8.77
N VAL A 64 -5.45 10.13 -9.09
CA VAL A 64 -4.54 8.97 -9.09
C VAL A 64 -4.03 8.74 -10.51
N LEU A 65 -2.72 8.68 -10.68
CA LEU A 65 -2.04 8.30 -11.91
C LEU A 65 -1.54 6.86 -11.80
N ALA A 66 -2.11 5.99 -12.63
CA ALA A 66 -1.88 4.54 -12.59
C ALA A 66 -1.62 3.95 -13.98
N VAL A 67 -1.07 2.74 -14.03
CA VAL A 67 -0.97 1.97 -15.28
C VAL A 67 -2.28 1.21 -15.51
N ALA A 68 -2.73 1.14 -16.75
CA ALA A 68 -3.90 0.36 -17.11
C ALA A 68 -3.67 -1.15 -16.81
N PRO A 69 -4.64 -1.87 -16.23
CA PRO A 69 -4.47 -3.26 -15.77
C PRO A 69 -3.92 -4.23 -16.82
N ASP A 70 -4.29 -4.03 -18.08
CA ASP A 70 -3.83 -4.79 -19.25
C ASP A 70 -2.31 -4.76 -19.48
N PHE A 71 -1.61 -3.80 -18.88
CA PHE A 71 -0.17 -3.63 -19.01
C PHE A 71 0.59 -4.13 -17.79
N ILE A 72 -0.09 -4.60 -16.75
CA ILE A 72 0.53 -5.13 -15.53
C ILE A 72 0.63 -6.65 -15.66
N GLU A 73 1.87 -7.16 -15.64
CA GLU A 73 2.17 -8.58 -15.79
C GLU A 73 2.10 -9.27 -14.42
N GLY A 74 1.41 -10.41 -14.33
CA GLY A 74 1.31 -11.20 -13.10
C GLY A 74 0.47 -10.56 -11.98
N GLY A 75 -0.18 -9.42 -12.24
CA GLY A 75 -1.08 -8.79 -11.27
C GLY A 75 -2.38 -9.57 -11.13
N VAL A 76 -2.74 -9.93 -9.90
CA VAL A 76 -4.05 -10.51 -9.60
C VAL A 76 -5.11 -9.43 -9.79
N ARG A 77 -6.13 -9.71 -10.61
CA ARG A 77 -7.27 -8.81 -10.76
C ARG A 77 -8.28 -9.06 -9.65
N GLU A 78 -8.59 -8.02 -8.91
CA GLU A 78 -9.62 -8.00 -7.87
C GLU A 78 -10.50 -6.75 -8.07
N PRO A 79 -11.58 -6.87 -8.87
CA PRO A 79 -12.50 -5.77 -9.15
C PRO A 79 -13.21 -5.23 -7.91
N LEU A 80 -13.40 -6.04 -6.84
CA LEU A 80 -14.09 -5.59 -5.63
C LEU A 80 -13.37 -4.43 -4.94
N LEU A 81 -12.06 -4.30 -5.14
CA LEU A 81 -11.29 -3.18 -4.61
C LEU A 81 -11.75 -1.82 -5.19
N GLU A 82 -12.36 -1.78 -6.37
CA GLU A 82 -12.90 -0.53 -6.92
C GLU A 82 -14.14 -0.03 -6.17
N ALA A 83 -14.83 -0.91 -5.44
CA ALA A 83 -15.98 -0.55 -4.60
C ALA A 83 -15.58 -0.03 -3.20
N THR A 84 -14.28 0.05 -2.90
CA THR A 84 -13.77 0.36 -1.56
C THR A 84 -13.20 1.78 -1.41
N TYR A 85 -13.24 2.57 -2.47
CA TYR A 85 -12.91 4.00 -2.46
C TYR A 85 -14.00 4.79 -3.21
N PRO A 86 -14.11 6.12 -3.03
CA PRO A 86 -15.18 6.89 -3.66
C PRO A 86 -15.11 6.79 -5.20
N ALA A 87 -16.24 6.45 -5.82
CA ALA A 87 -16.34 6.18 -7.27
C ALA A 87 -16.05 7.42 -8.14
N ASP A 88 -16.12 8.60 -7.56
CA ASP A 88 -15.85 9.89 -8.19
C ASP A 88 -14.38 10.34 -8.04
N VAL A 89 -13.49 9.51 -7.49
CA VAL A 89 -12.04 9.77 -7.54
C VAL A 89 -11.55 9.63 -8.98
N ARG A 90 -10.88 10.67 -9.47
CA ARG A 90 -10.29 10.66 -10.82
C ARG A 90 -9.07 9.73 -10.88
N VAL A 91 -9.22 8.60 -11.55
CA VAL A 91 -8.11 7.66 -11.85
C VAL A 91 -7.70 7.80 -13.32
N VAL A 92 -6.55 8.42 -13.56
CA VAL A 92 -5.94 8.54 -14.89
C VAL A 92 -5.08 7.31 -15.15
N ARG A 93 -5.52 6.47 -16.10
CA ARG A 93 -4.81 5.24 -16.48
C ARG A 93 -4.02 5.43 -17.76
N VAL A 94 -2.79 4.93 -17.79
CA VAL A 94 -1.92 4.97 -18.97
C VAL A 94 -1.57 3.59 -19.50
N GLY A 95 -1.45 3.50 -20.83
CA GLY A 95 -0.89 2.33 -21.51
C GLY A 95 0.56 2.56 -21.92
N GLY A 96 1.39 1.52 -21.78
CA GLY A 96 2.76 1.49 -22.27
C GLY A 96 2.95 0.40 -23.34
N LEU A 97 4.00 -0.40 -23.20
CA LEU A 97 4.19 -1.62 -23.99
C LEU A 97 3.52 -2.81 -23.29
N ARG A 98 2.65 -3.56 -23.99
CA ARG A 98 2.03 -4.77 -23.43
C ARG A 98 3.10 -5.85 -23.16
N PRO A 99 2.99 -6.63 -22.06
CA PRO A 99 3.98 -7.65 -21.70
C PRO A 99 4.29 -8.66 -22.82
N GLN A 100 3.27 -9.07 -23.58
CA GLN A 100 3.38 -10.00 -24.69
C GLN A 100 4.36 -9.56 -25.79
N PHE A 101 4.55 -8.25 -25.98
CA PHE A 101 5.45 -7.70 -27.00
C PHE A 101 6.90 -7.54 -26.53
N THR A 102 7.15 -7.66 -25.23
CA THR A 102 8.46 -7.38 -24.64
C THR A 102 9.08 -8.61 -23.97
N ARG A 103 8.27 -9.67 -23.79
CA ARG A 103 8.67 -10.92 -23.14
C ARG A 103 9.82 -11.63 -23.86
N TRP A 104 9.78 -11.69 -25.19
CA TRP A 104 10.84 -12.32 -26.00
C TRP A 104 12.21 -11.65 -25.82
N ALA A 105 12.22 -10.34 -25.53
CA ALA A 105 13.42 -9.55 -25.27
C ALA A 105 13.83 -9.53 -23.78
N GLY A 106 13.14 -10.28 -22.91
CA GLY A 106 13.43 -10.31 -21.46
C GLY A 106 13.06 -9.02 -20.70
N ILE A 107 12.31 -8.11 -21.32
CA ILE A 107 11.88 -6.84 -20.71
C ILE A 107 10.52 -7.05 -20.03
N GLY A 108 10.54 -7.53 -18.78
CA GLY A 108 9.32 -7.72 -17.97
C GLY A 108 8.97 -6.55 -17.05
N ARG A 109 9.98 -5.77 -16.62
CA ARG A 109 9.81 -4.71 -15.59
C ARG A 109 8.79 -3.66 -16.04
N LEU A 110 7.76 -3.43 -15.22
CA LEU A 110 6.67 -2.49 -15.51
C LEU A 110 7.20 -1.10 -15.87
N TRP A 111 8.17 -0.60 -15.10
CA TRP A 111 8.75 0.73 -15.33
C TRP A 111 9.38 0.90 -16.72
N TRP A 112 10.04 -0.14 -17.24
CA TRP A 112 10.67 -0.07 -18.57
C TRP A 112 9.63 -0.01 -19.69
N ARG A 113 8.48 -0.65 -19.47
CA ARG A 113 7.39 -0.71 -20.45
C ARG A 113 6.46 0.51 -20.38
N CYS A 114 6.19 1.01 -19.17
CA CYS A 114 5.12 1.98 -18.93
C CYS A 114 5.60 3.29 -18.29
N GLY A 115 6.85 3.37 -17.80
CA GLY A 115 7.36 4.55 -17.10
C GLY A 115 7.37 5.82 -17.95
N ARG A 116 7.63 5.70 -19.26
CA ARG A 116 7.53 6.84 -20.20
C ARG A 116 6.10 7.35 -20.36
N ALA A 117 5.12 6.45 -20.39
CA ALA A 117 3.71 6.81 -20.50
C ALA A 117 3.20 7.47 -19.21
N LEU A 118 3.55 6.91 -18.05
CA LEU A 118 3.27 7.52 -16.74
C LEU A 118 3.85 8.93 -16.66
N ARG A 119 5.12 9.08 -17.04
CA ARG A 119 5.80 10.37 -17.05
C ARG A 119 5.04 11.40 -17.89
N ARG A 120 4.72 11.07 -19.15
CA ARG A 120 4.03 11.98 -20.08
C ARG A 120 2.67 12.40 -19.55
N ALA A 121 1.85 11.44 -19.12
CA ALA A 121 0.53 11.76 -18.59
C ALA A 121 0.59 12.62 -17.31
N GLY A 122 1.56 12.36 -16.42
CA GLY A 122 1.77 13.23 -15.26
C GLY A 122 2.23 14.64 -15.65
N GLU A 123 3.11 14.77 -16.64
CA GLU A 123 3.50 16.08 -17.20
C GLU A 123 2.31 16.81 -17.83
N ASP A 124 1.45 16.10 -18.57
CA ASP A 124 0.25 16.68 -19.18
C ASP A 124 -0.75 17.17 -18.13
N LEU A 125 -0.94 16.40 -17.06
CA LEU A 125 -1.74 16.81 -15.90
C LEU A 125 -1.16 18.06 -15.22
N LEU A 126 0.15 18.07 -14.95
CA LEU A 126 0.83 19.20 -14.30
C LEU A 126 0.83 20.48 -15.17
N ARG A 127 0.75 20.35 -16.50
CA ARG A 127 0.55 21.51 -17.42
C ARG A 127 -0.90 21.99 -17.44
N ALA A 128 -1.86 21.07 -17.37
CA ALA A 128 -3.28 21.38 -17.51
C ALA A 128 -3.90 21.98 -16.23
N GLU A 129 -3.42 21.58 -15.05
CA GLU A 129 -3.97 22.04 -13.78
C GLU A 129 -2.90 22.12 -12.68
N ARG A 130 -3.15 22.99 -11.69
CA ARG A 130 -2.25 23.15 -10.54
C ARG A 130 -2.48 22.02 -9.52
N PHE A 131 -1.41 21.33 -9.19
CA PHE A 131 -1.33 20.43 -8.04
C PHE A 131 -0.45 21.03 -6.96
N GLU A 132 -0.90 21.00 -5.71
CA GLU A 132 -0.14 21.52 -4.57
C GLU A 132 0.95 20.55 -4.12
N VAL A 133 0.79 19.26 -4.40
CA VAL A 133 1.77 18.23 -4.08
C VAL A 133 1.63 17.00 -4.97
N VAL A 134 2.75 16.33 -5.24
CA VAL A 134 2.79 14.98 -5.81
C VAL A 134 3.08 13.98 -4.69
N LEU A 135 2.26 12.94 -4.55
CA LEU A 135 2.52 11.80 -3.66
C LEU A 135 2.96 10.60 -4.48
N CYS A 136 4.21 10.18 -4.35
CA CYS A 136 4.72 8.96 -4.97
C CYS A 136 4.57 7.78 -3.98
N SER A 137 3.52 6.96 -4.15
CA SER A 137 3.22 5.82 -3.27
C SER A 137 3.11 4.52 -4.05
N THR A 138 4.22 3.79 -4.05
CA THR A 138 4.42 2.52 -4.76
C THR A 138 5.74 1.87 -4.36
N THR A 139 5.85 0.55 -4.57
CA THR A 139 7.14 -0.18 -4.52
C THR A 139 7.79 -0.30 -5.91
N GLN A 140 7.18 0.27 -6.96
CA GLN A 140 7.84 0.53 -8.23
C GLN A 140 8.77 1.73 -8.09
N PHE A 141 9.86 1.56 -7.34
CA PHE A 141 10.71 2.66 -6.88
C PHE A 141 11.25 3.59 -7.98
N SER A 142 11.41 3.09 -9.21
CA SER A 142 11.79 3.93 -10.35
C SER A 142 10.78 5.07 -10.62
N ALA A 143 9.53 4.94 -10.19
CA ALA A 143 8.53 6.00 -10.22
C ALA A 143 8.89 7.19 -9.32
N PHE A 144 9.70 6.99 -8.27
CA PHE A 144 10.13 8.09 -7.41
C PHE A 144 11.02 9.09 -8.16
N ALA A 145 11.70 8.66 -9.23
CA ALA A 145 12.49 9.54 -10.10
C ALA A 145 11.63 10.56 -10.85
N LEU A 146 10.29 10.39 -10.92
CA LEU A 146 9.38 11.42 -11.41
C LEU A 146 9.37 12.66 -10.51
N GLY A 147 9.53 12.49 -9.20
CA GLY A 147 9.50 13.58 -8.22
C GLY A 147 10.54 14.68 -8.50
N PRO A 148 11.85 14.37 -8.52
CA PRO A 148 12.89 15.37 -8.83
C PRO A 148 12.69 16.04 -10.19
N ARG A 149 12.27 15.26 -11.19
CA ARG A 149 11.99 15.79 -12.54
C ARG A 149 10.84 16.78 -12.53
N TRP A 150 9.69 16.41 -11.97
CA TRP A 150 8.52 17.26 -11.95
C TRP A 150 8.70 18.47 -11.03
N ARG A 151 9.48 18.34 -9.95
CA ARG A 151 9.91 19.49 -9.15
C ARG A 151 10.76 20.46 -9.97
N ALA A 152 11.69 19.96 -10.78
CA ALA A 152 12.54 20.81 -11.61
C ALA A 152 11.77 21.47 -12.77
N GLU A 153 10.85 20.75 -13.41
CA GLU A 153 10.09 21.22 -14.59
C GLU A 153 8.87 22.08 -14.22
N PHE A 154 8.15 21.73 -13.15
CA PHE A 154 6.86 22.37 -12.78
C PHE A 154 6.88 23.04 -11.40
N GLY A 155 7.97 22.94 -10.65
CA GLY A 155 8.07 23.53 -9.30
C GLY A 155 7.22 22.84 -8.23
N VAL A 156 6.53 21.74 -8.56
CA VAL A 156 5.64 21.04 -7.63
C VAL A 156 6.44 20.30 -6.54
N PRO A 157 6.14 20.49 -5.25
CA PRO A 157 6.77 19.71 -4.20
C PRO A 157 6.27 18.26 -4.27
N PHE A 158 7.10 17.32 -3.82
CA PHE A 158 6.72 15.91 -3.81
C PHE A 158 7.09 15.19 -2.52
N VAL A 159 6.28 14.19 -2.19
CA VAL A 159 6.44 13.29 -1.05
C VAL A 159 6.68 11.88 -1.59
N VAL A 160 7.66 11.19 -1.03
CA VAL A 160 7.90 9.77 -1.32
C VAL A 160 7.43 8.91 -0.16
N ASP A 161 6.80 7.79 -0.51
CA ASP A 161 6.21 6.88 0.45
C ASP A 161 6.94 5.52 0.48
N TYR A 162 7.73 5.31 1.53
CA TYR A 162 8.51 4.11 1.76
C TYR A 162 7.68 3.01 2.40
N GLN A 163 7.36 2.00 1.60
CA GLN A 163 6.67 0.80 2.04
C GLN A 163 7.62 -0.39 2.18
N ASP A 164 8.60 -0.45 1.27
CA ASP A 164 9.73 -1.38 1.25
C ASP A 164 11.06 -0.61 1.13
N PRO A 165 12.20 -1.19 1.55
CA PRO A 165 13.50 -0.58 1.30
C PRO A 165 13.85 -0.61 -0.18
N TRP A 166 14.06 0.56 -0.79
CA TRP A 166 14.53 0.65 -2.18
C TRP A 166 15.95 0.09 -2.30
N VAL A 167 16.86 0.50 -1.42
CA VAL A 167 18.15 -0.15 -1.24
C VAL A 167 18.06 -1.11 -0.04
N SER A 168 18.12 -2.41 -0.31
CA SER A 168 18.05 -3.49 0.67
C SER A 168 19.31 -4.36 0.69
N ASP A 169 19.65 -4.86 1.87
CA ASP A 169 20.64 -5.90 2.15
C ASP A 169 19.97 -7.26 2.51
N TYR A 170 18.64 -7.34 2.43
CA TYR A 170 17.83 -8.48 2.91
C TYR A 170 18.33 -9.84 2.40
N TYR A 171 18.53 -9.99 1.09
CA TYR A 171 18.92 -11.26 0.47
C TYR A 171 20.32 -11.71 0.89
N ALA A 172 21.25 -10.75 1.06
CA ALA A 172 22.59 -11.05 1.56
C ALA A 172 22.54 -11.48 3.03
N ARG A 173 21.75 -10.79 3.86
CA ARG A 173 21.61 -11.09 5.30
C ARG A 173 20.91 -12.43 5.56
N THR A 174 19.94 -12.80 4.74
CA THR A 174 19.13 -14.02 4.92
C THR A 174 19.70 -15.22 4.17
N GLY A 175 20.74 -15.04 3.36
CA GLY A 175 21.26 -16.09 2.47
C GLY A 175 20.24 -16.56 1.41
N THR A 176 19.16 -15.81 1.18
CA THR A 176 18.13 -16.18 0.21
C THR A 176 18.49 -15.66 -1.18
N ARG A 177 18.29 -16.49 -2.20
CA ARG A 177 18.55 -16.07 -3.59
C ARG A 177 17.49 -15.04 -4.01
N PRO A 178 17.89 -13.85 -4.49
CA PRO A 178 16.92 -12.85 -4.91
C PRO A 178 16.09 -13.33 -6.13
N PRO A 179 14.82 -12.93 -6.22
CA PRO A 179 13.98 -13.25 -7.35
C PRO A 179 14.58 -12.69 -8.65
N GLY A 180 14.67 -13.52 -9.68
CA GLY A 180 15.31 -13.18 -10.96
C GLY A 180 16.85 -13.28 -10.96
N GLY A 181 17.48 -13.66 -9.85
CA GLY A 181 18.91 -13.96 -9.75
C GLY A 181 19.80 -12.79 -9.34
N ALA A 182 21.01 -13.13 -8.86
CA ALA A 182 21.95 -12.19 -8.24
C ALA A 182 22.39 -11.05 -9.17
N LEU A 183 22.61 -11.32 -10.46
CA LEU A 183 23.00 -10.30 -11.44
C LEU A 183 21.89 -9.24 -11.64
N LYS A 184 20.65 -9.68 -11.86
CA LYS A 184 19.50 -8.78 -12.04
C LYS A 184 19.24 -7.95 -10.78
N TYR A 185 19.40 -8.56 -9.62
CA TYR A 185 19.32 -7.88 -8.34
C TYR A 185 20.44 -6.85 -8.18
N GLY A 186 21.69 -7.22 -8.44
CA GLY A 186 22.85 -6.34 -8.36
C GLY A 186 22.72 -5.09 -9.23
N LEU A 187 22.28 -5.25 -10.49
CA LEU A 187 22.00 -4.11 -11.39
C LEU A 187 20.88 -3.21 -10.86
N SER A 188 19.82 -3.81 -10.30
CA SER A 188 18.71 -3.08 -9.68
C SER A 188 19.18 -2.26 -8.47
N GLN A 189 19.99 -2.86 -7.60
CA GLN A 189 20.54 -2.20 -6.42
C GLN A 189 21.58 -1.13 -6.77
N TRP A 190 22.36 -1.32 -7.83
CA TRP A 190 23.26 -0.29 -8.34
C TRP A 190 22.47 0.92 -8.84
N ALA A 191 21.41 0.70 -9.62
CA ALA A 191 20.55 1.78 -10.10
C ALA A 191 19.85 2.50 -8.93
N ALA A 192 19.34 1.74 -7.96
CA ALA A 192 18.73 2.26 -6.74
C ALA A 192 19.69 3.18 -5.96
N ARG A 193 20.91 2.72 -5.68
CA ARG A 193 21.94 3.50 -4.96
C ARG A 193 22.32 4.81 -5.66
N ARG A 194 22.17 4.88 -6.98
CA ARG A 194 22.40 6.11 -7.75
C ARG A 194 21.22 7.07 -7.71
N GLN A 195 19.99 6.55 -7.74
CA GLN A 195 18.77 7.36 -7.85
C GLN A 195 18.21 7.79 -6.49
N GLU A 196 18.23 6.89 -5.50
CA GLU A 196 17.65 7.11 -4.18
C GLU A 196 18.20 8.37 -3.47
N PRO A 197 19.52 8.63 -3.45
CA PRO A 197 20.04 9.86 -2.85
C PRO A 197 19.52 11.14 -3.50
N ALA A 198 19.39 11.16 -4.83
CA ALA A 198 18.91 12.32 -5.57
C ALA A 198 17.43 12.56 -5.27
N VAL A 199 16.63 11.50 -5.23
CA VAL A 199 15.22 11.54 -4.85
C VAL A 199 15.05 12.07 -3.43
N LEU A 200 15.75 11.50 -2.45
CA LEU A 200 15.63 11.88 -1.04
C LEU A 200 16.08 13.32 -0.76
N ARG A 201 17.13 13.81 -1.45
CA ARG A 201 17.54 15.23 -1.37
C ARG A 201 16.48 16.17 -1.92
N ALA A 202 15.83 15.79 -3.03
CA ALA A 202 14.82 16.61 -3.68
C ALA A 202 13.41 16.46 -3.06
N ALA A 203 13.15 15.43 -2.26
CA ALA A 203 11.85 15.20 -1.66
C ALA A 203 11.51 16.28 -0.62
N SER A 204 10.30 16.83 -0.73
CA SER A 204 9.75 17.78 0.26
C SER A 204 9.28 17.08 1.53
N GLY A 205 8.96 15.79 1.45
CA GLY A 205 8.63 14.95 2.59
C GLY A 205 8.91 13.48 2.32
N VAL A 206 9.13 12.73 3.39
CA VAL A 206 9.26 11.27 3.36
C VAL A 206 8.26 10.70 4.36
N ILE A 207 7.39 9.82 3.88
CA ILE A 207 6.51 9.03 4.74
C ILE A 207 6.93 7.56 4.67
N ALA A 208 6.70 6.79 5.73
CA ALA A 208 7.05 5.38 5.76
C ALA A 208 6.11 4.55 6.63
N VAL A 209 6.04 3.25 6.35
CA VAL A 209 5.15 2.31 7.08
C VAL A 209 5.60 2.02 8.51
N SER A 210 6.84 2.34 8.86
CA SER A 210 7.42 2.07 10.18
C SER A 210 8.49 3.09 10.57
N GLY A 211 8.66 3.35 11.87
CA GLY A 211 9.70 4.21 12.41
C GLY A 211 11.13 3.71 12.11
N ALA A 212 11.29 2.41 11.82
CA ALA A 212 12.59 1.83 11.48
C ALA A 212 13.20 2.43 10.18
N TYR A 213 12.37 2.94 9.27
CA TYR A 213 12.84 3.48 7.99
C TYR A 213 13.70 4.73 8.14
N GLY A 214 13.44 5.59 9.13
CA GLY A 214 14.28 6.77 9.38
C GLY A 214 15.71 6.38 9.73
N ALA A 215 15.87 5.46 10.67
CA ALA A 215 17.19 4.94 11.07
C ALA A 215 17.87 4.18 9.91
N MET A 216 17.12 3.39 9.15
CA MET A 216 17.63 2.68 7.97
C MET A 216 18.19 3.66 6.93
N LEU A 217 17.46 4.71 6.59
CA LEU A 217 17.88 5.71 5.61
C LEU A 217 19.07 6.52 6.10
N ALA A 218 19.10 6.91 7.38
CA ALA A 218 20.25 7.60 7.98
C ALA A 218 21.52 6.72 7.99
N ARG A 219 21.37 5.40 8.16
CA ARG A 219 22.48 4.44 8.07
C ARG A 219 23.03 4.31 6.64
N LEU A 220 22.14 4.29 5.64
CA LEU A 220 22.54 4.23 4.23
C LEU A 220 23.12 5.56 3.74
N TYR A 221 22.61 6.67 4.27
CA TYR A 221 22.92 8.03 3.85
C TYR A 221 23.16 8.91 5.09
N PRO A 222 24.42 9.09 5.54
CA PRO A 222 24.72 9.85 6.76
C PRO A 222 24.24 11.31 6.77
N TRP A 223 23.99 11.90 5.59
CA TRP A 223 23.40 13.24 5.44
C TRP A 223 21.87 13.26 5.61
N PHE A 224 21.21 12.11 5.69
CA PHE A 224 19.77 12.01 5.81
C PHE A 224 19.37 12.03 7.29
N GLU A 225 18.58 13.03 7.67
CA GLU A 225 18.03 13.16 9.01
C GLU A 225 16.85 12.20 9.21
N ALA A 226 17.01 11.21 10.11
CA ALA A 226 15.96 10.23 10.41
C ALA A 226 14.61 10.86 10.81
N ALA A 227 14.64 12.01 11.48
CA ALA A 227 13.45 12.74 11.91
C ALA A 227 12.59 13.31 10.75
N ARG A 228 13.13 13.35 9.52
CA ARG A 228 12.36 13.74 8.32
C ARG A 228 11.31 12.71 7.92
N VAL A 229 11.41 11.48 8.40
CA VAL A 229 10.45 10.42 8.12
C VAL A 229 9.23 10.57 9.02
N ARG A 230 8.05 10.72 8.41
CA ARG A 230 6.77 10.61 9.12
C ARG A 230 6.23 9.20 9.00
N VAL A 231 5.90 8.59 10.13
CA VAL A 231 5.36 7.23 10.15
C VAL A 231 3.87 7.26 9.82
N LEU A 232 3.48 6.53 8.79
CA LEU A 232 2.10 6.29 8.41
C LEU A 232 1.96 4.78 8.11
N PRO A 233 1.53 3.97 9.09
CA PRO A 233 1.44 2.53 8.93
C PRO A 233 0.32 2.15 7.95
N PHE A 234 0.31 0.89 7.51
CA PHE A 234 -0.87 0.33 6.85
C PHE A 234 -2.06 0.34 7.80
N GLY A 235 -3.23 0.66 7.26
CA GLY A 235 -4.51 0.57 7.95
C GLY A 235 -5.35 -0.60 7.46
N ALA A 236 -6.50 -0.76 8.08
CA ALA A 236 -7.60 -1.59 7.61
C ALA A 236 -8.89 -0.74 7.64
N ALA A 237 -9.82 -0.99 6.73
CA ALA A 237 -11.10 -0.27 6.68
C ALA A 237 -12.27 -1.23 6.94
N ALA A 238 -13.22 -0.81 7.79
CA ALA A 238 -14.47 -1.53 8.00
C ALA A 238 -15.26 -1.69 6.69
N ALA A 239 -15.21 -0.68 5.81
CA ALA A 239 -15.83 -0.72 4.49
C ALA A 239 -15.32 -1.89 3.62
N ASP A 240 -14.05 -2.30 3.76
CA ASP A 240 -13.53 -3.46 3.05
C ASP A 240 -14.21 -4.75 3.51
N LEU A 241 -14.41 -4.89 4.83
CA LEU A 241 -15.11 -6.03 5.42
C LEU A 241 -16.58 -6.05 5.04
N GLU A 242 -17.23 -4.88 4.94
CA GLU A 242 -18.61 -4.76 4.46
C GLU A 242 -18.75 -5.18 2.99
N VAL A 243 -17.84 -4.71 2.12
CA VAL A 243 -17.80 -5.12 0.71
C VAL A 243 -17.55 -6.62 0.58
N ALA A 244 -16.58 -7.16 1.32
CA ALA A 244 -16.28 -8.58 1.35
C ALA A 244 -17.47 -9.42 1.86
N GLY A 245 -18.16 -8.97 2.90
CA GLY A 245 -19.30 -9.68 3.50
C GLY A 245 -20.53 -9.77 2.58
N ARG A 246 -20.69 -8.80 1.67
CA ARG A 246 -21.73 -8.78 0.63
C ARG A 246 -21.37 -9.66 -0.57
N HIS A 247 -20.08 -9.97 -0.76
CA HIS A 247 -19.64 -10.83 -1.84
C HIS A 247 -19.93 -12.31 -1.52
N ARG A 248 -20.34 -13.06 -2.55
CA ARG A 248 -20.45 -14.51 -2.52
C ARG A 248 -19.56 -15.05 -3.65
N PRO A 249 -18.46 -15.75 -3.34
CA PRO A 249 -17.60 -16.30 -4.38
C PRO A 249 -18.36 -17.39 -5.15
N ALA A 250 -18.20 -17.42 -6.47
CA ALA A 250 -18.79 -18.47 -7.31
C ALA A 250 -18.23 -19.86 -6.95
N GLU A 251 -16.94 -19.91 -6.62
CA GLU A 251 -16.22 -21.12 -6.22
C GLU A 251 -15.53 -20.86 -4.87
N PRO A 252 -16.17 -21.16 -3.73
CA PRO A 252 -15.55 -20.98 -2.43
C PRO A 252 -14.39 -21.98 -2.25
N LEU A 253 -13.22 -21.48 -1.86
CA LEU A 253 -12.05 -22.32 -1.53
C LEU A 253 -12.29 -23.21 -0.31
N ILE A 254 -13.18 -22.76 0.59
CA ILE A 254 -13.50 -23.43 1.84
C ILE A 254 -15.01 -23.51 1.96
N ASP A 255 -15.52 -24.72 2.12
CA ASP A 255 -16.91 -24.94 2.54
C ASP A 255 -17.00 -24.75 4.06
N PHE A 256 -17.67 -23.68 4.49
CA PHE A 256 -17.91 -23.39 5.91
C PHE A 256 -19.20 -24.02 6.45
N ALA A 257 -19.96 -24.75 5.61
CA ALA A 257 -21.20 -25.43 6.01
C ALA A 257 -20.98 -26.88 6.49
N ASP A 258 -19.73 -27.37 6.49
CA ASP A 258 -19.40 -28.77 6.81
C ASP A 258 -19.41 -29.13 8.32
N GLY A 259 -19.77 -28.18 9.19
CA GLY A 259 -19.84 -28.34 10.65
C GLY A 259 -18.49 -28.37 11.37
N ARG A 260 -17.39 -28.09 10.67
CA ARG A 260 -16.02 -28.04 11.21
C ARG A 260 -15.62 -26.63 11.65
N VAL A 261 -14.50 -26.55 12.37
CA VAL A 261 -13.87 -25.29 12.78
C VAL A 261 -12.67 -25.04 11.88
N HIS A 262 -12.72 -23.98 11.08
CA HIS A 262 -11.71 -23.67 10.07
C HIS A 262 -10.75 -22.60 10.58
N HIS A 263 -9.48 -22.97 10.74
CA HIS A 263 -8.38 -22.05 10.99
C HIS A 263 -7.78 -21.66 9.65
N VAL A 264 -7.90 -20.39 9.26
CA VAL A 264 -7.49 -19.90 7.95
C VAL A 264 -6.33 -18.92 8.11
N TYR A 265 -5.22 -19.23 7.45
CA TYR A 265 -4.09 -18.33 7.23
C TYR A 265 -4.09 -17.90 5.77
N ALA A 266 -4.01 -16.60 5.51
CA ALA A 266 -3.85 -16.03 4.18
C ALA A 266 -2.58 -15.17 4.13
N GLY A 267 -1.60 -15.54 3.31
CA GLY A 267 -0.33 -14.83 3.25
C GLY A 267 0.83 -15.66 2.71
N ARG A 268 2.04 -15.10 2.79
CA ARG A 268 3.26 -15.75 2.29
C ARG A 268 3.68 -16.92 3.19
N GLY A 269 3.78 -18.12 2.64
CA GLY A 269 4.18 -19.35 3.33
C GLY A 269 5.69 -19.62 3.27
N GLY A 270 6.53 -18.71 3.78
CA GLY A 270 7.99 -18.83 3.68
C GLY A 270 8.68 -19.51 4.88
N PRO A 271 10.03 -19.64 4.83
CA PRO A 271 10.82 -20.16 5.96
C PRO A 271 10.61 -19.40 7.28
N ASP A 272 10.20 -18.13 7.20
CA ASP A 272 9.80 -17.27 8.31
C ASP A 272 8.61 -17.82 9.11
N MET A 273 7.75 -18.65 8.50
CA MET A 273 6.62 -19.27 9.19
C MET A 273 7.00 -20.52 10.00
N ARG A 274 8.24 -21.03 9.86
CA ARG A 274 8.67 -22.31 10.47
C ARG A 274 8.42 -22.33 11.98
N GLU A 275 8.82 -21.27 12.68
CA GLU A 275 8.68 -21.20 14.14
C GLU A 275 7.20 -21.18 14.55
N ALA A 276 6.42 -20.28 13.97
CA ALA A 276 4.99 -20.14 14.26
C ALA A 276 4.22 -21.44 13.99
N LEU A 277 4.47 -22.09 12.84
CA LEU A 277 3.82 -23.37 12.51
C LEU A 277 4.29 -24.51 13.41
N THR A 278 5.56 -24.53 13.80
CA THR A 278 6.08 -25.53 14.75
C THR A 278 5.39 -25.42 16.09
N VAL A 279 5.24 -24.19 16.61
CA VAL A 279 4.53 -23.92 17.87
C VAL A 279 3.06 -24.33 17.74
N LEU A 280 2.38 -23.88 16.68
CA LEU A 280 0.97 -24.19 16.42
C LEU A 280 0.71 -25.70 16.39
N PHE A 281 1.48 -26.45 15.60
CA PHE A 281 1.24 -27.89 15.44
C PHE A 281 1.70 -28.72 16.64
N ARG A 282 2.70 -28.26 17.42
CA ARG A 282 3.03 -28.88 18.71
C ARG A 282 1.90 -28.69 19.72
N ALA A 283 1.34 -27.48 19.81
CA ALA A 283 0.19 -27.20 20.67
C ALA A 283 -1.04 -28.01 20.22
N TYR A 284 -1.34 -28.05 18.92
CA TYR A 284 -2.43 -28.85 18.37
C TYR A 284 -2.25 -30.35 18.65
N ARG A 285 -1.02 -30.87 18.59
CA ARG A 285 -0.75 -32.27 18.94
C ARG A 285 -1.08 -32.57 20.41
N GLN A 286 -0.74 -31.66 21.33
CA GLN A 286 -1.07 -31.79 22.75
C GLN A 286 -2.58 -31.68 22.97
N PHE A 287 -3.23 -30.70 22.34
CA PHE A 287 -4.69 -30.52 22.40
C PHE A 287 -5.44 -31.76 21.90
N ARG A 288 -5.00 -32.33 20.77
CA ARG A 288 -5.59 -33.56 20.22
C ARG A 288 -5.46 -34.77 21.14
N ALA A 289 -4.42 -34.83 21.97
CA ALA A 289 -4.24 -35.92 22.93
C ALA A 289 -5.24 -35.84 24.09
N SER A 290 -5.62 -34.63 24.52
CA SER A 290 -6.59 -34.42 25.61
C SER A 290 -8.04 -34.26 25.13
N HIS A 291 -8.27 -33.77 23.90
CA HIS A 291 -9.60 -33.46 23.34
C HIS A 291 -9.76 -34.02 21.91
N PRO A 292 -9.73 -35.35 21.73
CA PRO A 292 -9.68 -35.97 20.40
C PRO A 292 -10.92 -35.67 19.53
N ALA A 293 -12.12 -35.61 20.14
CA ALA A 293 -13.36 -35.34 19.41
C ALA A 293 -13.43 -33.89 18.90
N GLU A 294 -12.98 -32.91 19.69
CA GLU A 294 -12.91 -31.50 19.29
C GLU A 294 -11.84 -31.28 18.23
N ALA A 295 -10.65 -31.87 18.42
CA ALA A 295 -9.57 -31.77 17.46
C ALA A 295 -9.96 -32.36 16.09
N ALA A 296 -10.73 -33.45 16.04
CA ALA A 296 -11.22 -34.03 14.78
C ALA A 296 -12.10 -33.06 13.95
N ARG A 297 -12.68 -32.04 14.59
CA ARG A 297 -13.48 -31.00 13.95
C ARG A 297 -12.62 -29.84 13.43
N MET A 298 -11.34 -29.74 13.78
CA MET A 298 -10.48 -28.63 13.35
C MET A 298 -9.87 -28.88 11.96
N LYS A 299 -9.90 -27.87 11.09
CA LYS A 299 -9.24 -27.85 9.78
C LYS A 299 -8.32 -26.63 9.69
N PHE A 300 -7.10 -26.85 9.21
CA PHE A 300 -6.13 -25.78 8.99
C PHE A 300 -5.96 -25.54 7.49
N HIS A 301 -6.11 -24.29 7.06
CA HIS A 301 -5.99 -23.84 5.68
C HIS A 301 -4.89 -22.79 5.60
N PHE A 302 -3.91 -23.01 4.73
CA PHE A 302 -2.84 -22.06 4.45
C PHE A 302 -2.93 -21.64 2.98
N ILE A 303 -3.39 -20.41 2.75
CA ILE A 303 -3.71 -19.89 1.41
C ILE A 303 -2.68 -18.82 1.06
N GLY A 304 -1.85 -19.09 0.05
CA GLY A 304 -0.88 -18.12 -0.45
C GLY A 304 0.31 -18.80 -1.14
N THR A 305 1.41 -18.05 -1.24
CA THR A 305 2.63 -18.43 -1.99
C THR A 305 3.81 -18.68 -1.08
#